data_AF-A0A817EQC3-F1
#
_entry.id   AF-A0A817EQC3-F1
#
_cell.length_a   1.000
_cell.length_b   1.000
_cell.length_c   1.000
_cell.angle_alpha   90.00
_cell.angle_beta   90.00
_cell.angle_gamma   90.00
#
_symmetry.space_group_name_H-M   'P 1'
#
loop_
_entity.id
_entity.type
_entity.pdbx_description
1 polymer ?
#
loop_
_entity_poly.entity_id
_entity_poly.type
_entity_poly.pdbx_seq_one_letter_code
_entity_poly.pdbx_strand_id
1 'polypeptide(L)'
;MATYLKLRLSNQQNYVEIKLSHPEETYNTTAAAAGGDLDIICCVDVSGSMSGSPINNVCEVLRDIYQRTQKDYRLFTYNTQTDVKRTLKTLSERNDNLQASGGTSFACIFTAIKDYLLQNASAKKPITFIFMTDGQDNEPNGPALQKSVQMLKLMLSGMTNSPPITFHVIGFGEVNDAFLNQIRTFGTRQGLFRYSTESKELQNNFNDMFEYALNVRQFTIKFPNGKTYTANNIDNETVGFLTNDGDDLKTEQIYKEIDQRMMEYRQLFTQLKMTQVPERVKLQLSALRHDPIFANTQRKKKLDLRVYKNVDYFKKTNISGILQGYKDSITSDTWQKIQEQKQNWVDTYSKEDIYEIMRKSSDNILCLGIFVQRDEEVINNPAKGLKLLKVTNTIISYDSFINGMNLAKNNQQVQGQFTTLNDLYSIAGALADEQINAVIPLYINDEHMKRIRILEGIWLGYLYTLDSYGYDKQQEVALLKLLYEIIQQRTNTQRQKQVLIELEKVCRFIIDESQGFKTAEQFGEKTYEKLLKRLPIASTQEYDLSIPLMIGYLRNDLTSIYVKLET
;
A
#
# COMPACT_ATOMS: atom_id res chain seq x y z
N MET A 1 -3.92 -17.49 29.25
CA MET A 1 -4.06 -16.10 29.76
C MET A 1 -3.43 -15.15 28.74
N ALA A 2 -3.76 -13.86 28.74
CA ALA A 2 -3.10 -12.88 27.87
C ALA A 2 -1.89 -12.29 28.58
N THR A 3 -0.72 -12.26 27.94
CA THR A 3 0.52 -11.77 28.57
C THR A 3 0.71 -10.28 28.38
N TYR A 4 0.10 -9.71 27.33
CA TYR A 4 0.30 -8.32 26.93
C TYR A 4 -0.87 -7.81 26.06
N LEU A 5 -1.26 -6.55 26.28
CA LEU A 5 -2.30 -5.83 25.55
C LEU A 5 -1.69 -4.57 24.94
N LYS A 6 -1.69 -4.46 23.60
CA LYS A 6 -1.21 -3.27 22.87
C LYS A 6 -2.39 -2.56 22.24
N LEU A 7 -2.63 -1.32 22.65
CA LEU A 7 -3.61 -0.41 22.02
C LEU A 7 -2.89 0.47 20.99
N ARG A 8 -3.31 0.40 19.72
CA ARG A 8 -2.90 1.33 18.65
C ARG A 8 -4.09 2.21 18.29
N LEU A 9 -3.92 3.51 18.49
CA LEU A 9 -4.85 4.52 18.00
C LEU A 9 -4.34 5.00 16.63
N SER A 10 -5.14 4.83 15.58
CA SER A 10 -4.92 5.44 14.27
C SER A 10 -6.10 6.35 13.94
N ASN A 11 -5.89 7.40 13.15
CA ASN A 11 -6.92 8.42 12.86
C ASN A 11 -8.19 7.90 12.13
N GLN A 12 -8.31 6.60 11.83
CA GLN A 12 -9.54 6.05 11.23
C GLN A 12 -10.04 4.71 11.83
N GLN A 13 -9.22 3.93 12.55
CA GLN A 13 -9.68 2.73 13.27
C GLN A 13 -8.80 2.48 14.50
N ASN A 14 -9.43 2.14 15.63
CA ASN A 14 -8.72 1.75 16.84
C ASN A 14 -8.35 0.25 16.71
N TYR A 15 -7.11 -0.16 16.95
CA TYR A 15 -6.67 -1.55 16.82
C TYR A 15 -6.10 -2.07 18.15
N VAL A 16 -6.49 -3.27 18.55
CA VAL A 16 -6.06 -3.92 19.80
C VAL A 16 -5.39 -5.24 19.48
N GLU A 17 -4.12 -5.38 19.82
CA GLU A 17 -3.37 -6.62 19.67
C GLU A 17 -3.21 -7.31 21.02
N ILE A 18 -3.54 -8.60 21.09
CA ILE A 18 -3.40 -9.45 22.27
C ILE A 18 -2.38 -10.53 22.00
N LYS A 19 -1.30 -10.55 22.79
CA LYS A 19 -0.36 -11.69 22.79
C LYS A 19 -0.86 -12.77 23.73
N LEU A 20 -1.00 -13.99 23.20
CA LEU A 20 -1.48 -15.15 23.95
C LEU A 20 -0.30 -15.79 24.70
N SER A 21 -0.43 -15.99 26.02
CA SER A 21 0.56 -16.78 26.76
C SER A 21 0.37 -18.25 26.40
N HIS A 22 1.43 -18.91 25.91
CA HIS A 22 1.47 -20.36 25.94
C HIS A 22 1.46 -20.81 27.41
N PRO A 23 0.56 -21.72 27.82
CA PRO A 23 0.84 -22.52 28.99
C PRO A 23 2.09 -23.34 28.65
N GLU A 24 3.19 -23.12 29.36
CA GLU A 24 4.37 -23.98 29.23
C GLU A 24 3.96 -25.43 29.52
N GLU A 25 4.30 -26.29 28.57
CA GLU A 25 4.50 -27.74 28.68
C GLU A 25 3.68 -28.52 29.71
N THR A 26 2.59 -29.11 29.22
CA THR A 26 2.31 -30.52 29.52
C THR A 26 1.43 -31.12 28.41
N TYR A 27 1.75 -32.38 28.06
CA TYR A 27 1.05 -33.34 27.18
C TYR A 27 1.60 -33.59 25.77
N ASN A 28 2.44 -34.64 25.70
CA ASN A 28 2.15 -35.90 25.00
C ASN A 28 0.89 -35.91 24.10
N THR A 29 1.09 -36.24 22.82
CA THR A 29 0.15 -36.95 21.93
C THR A 29 -1.32 -36.97 22.37
N THR A 30 -2.04 -35.87 22.13
CA THR A 30 -3.48 -35.84 21.76
C THR A 30 -3.86 -34.41 21.40
N ALA A 31 -3.49 -33.98 20.18
CA ALA A 31 -3.88 -32.71 19.57
C ALA A 31 -5.38 -32.66 19.18
N ALA A 32 -6.28 -33.28 19.98
CA ALA A 32 -7.69 -33.46 19.65
C ALA A 32 -8.66 -32.61 20.50
N ALA A 33 -8.21 -31.88 21.52
CA ALA A 33 -9.12 -31.36 22.56
C ALA A 33 -9.31 -29.82 22.60
N ALA A 34 -8.72 -29.03 21.69
CA ALA A 34 -8.87 -27.56 21.70
C ALA A 34 -9.46 -26.95 20.41
N GLY A 35 -9.84 -27.77 19.42
CA GLY A 35 -10.61 -27.32 18.27
C GLY A 35 -12.09 -27.29 18.64
N GLY A 36 -12.69 -26.09 18.73
CA GLY A 36 -14.13 -25.97 18.88
C GLY A 36 -14.86 -26.82 17.83
N ASP A 37 -16.02 -27.36 18.20
CA ASP A 37 -16.83 -28.25 17.38
C ASP A 37 -17.31 -27.52 16.11
N LEU A 38 -16.45 -27.53 15.08
CA LEU A 38 -16.64 -26.90 13.78
C LEU A 38 -17.34 -27.87 12.84
N ASP A 39 -18.38 -27.40 12.15
CA ASP A 39 -19.07 -28.20 11.15
C ASP A 39 -18.47 -27.91 9.77
N ILE A 40 -17.63 -28.84 9.28
CA ILE A 40 -17.02 -28.75 7.95
C ILE A 40 -17.88 -29.55 6.96
N ILE A 41 -18.23 -28.90 5.84
CA ILE A 41 -18.91 -29.52 4.70
C ILE A 41 -18.02 -29.37 3.47
N CYS A 42 -17.62 -30.49 2.89
CA CYS A 42 -16.89 -30.52 1.63
C CYS A 42 -17.88 -30.51 0.47
N CYS A 43 -17.83 -29.50 -0.39
CA CYS A 43 -18.64 -29.38 -1.60
C CYS A 43 -17.78 -29.75 -2.80
N VAL A 44 -18.02 -30.92 -3.39
CA VAL A 44 -17.18 -31.51 -4.44
C VAL A 44 -17.93 -31.57 -5.76
N ASP A 45 -17.36 -30.93 -6.80
CA ASP A 45 -17.82 -31.12 -8.17
C ASP A 45 -17.59 -32.58 -8.60
N VAL A 46 -18.65 -33.20 -9.12
CA VAL A 46 -18.64 -34.55 -9.72
C VAL A 46 -19.16 -34.48 -11.16
N SER A 47 -18.99 -33.34 -11.83
CA SER A 47 -19.24 -33.17 -13.26
C SER A 47 -18.32 -34.04 -14.12
N GLY A 48 -18.64 -34.16 -15.41
CA GLY A 48 -17.85 -34.95 -16.35
C GLY A 48 -16.41 -34.45 -16.55
N SER A 49 -16.14 -33.16 -16.38
CA SER A 49 -14.77 -32.60 -16.47
C SER A 49 -13.85 -33.15 -15.40
N MET A 50 -14.39 -33.40 -14.20
CA MET A 50 -13.66 -33.99 -13.08
C MET A 50 -13.19 -35.44 -13.33
N SER A 51 -13.62 -36.09 -14.41
CA SER A 51 -13.30 -37.49 -14.69
C SER A 51 -11.79 -37.73 -14.86
N GLY A 52 -11.33 -38.90 -14.39
CA GLY A 52 -9.91 -39.26 -14.42
C GLY A 52 -9.14 -38.75 -13.20
N SER A 53 -8.01 -38.07 -13.42
CA SER A 53 -7.09 -37.65 -12.36
C SER A 53 -7.74 -36.71 -11.32
N PRO A 54 -8.49 -35.66 -11.70
CA PRO A 54 -9.00 -34.68 -10.73
C PRO A 54 -9.86 -35.31 -9.63
N ILE A 55 -10.89 -36.08 -9.98
CA ILE A 55 -11.77 -36.71 -8.99
C ILE A 55 -11.05 -37.76 -8.12
N ASN A 56 -10.08 -38.48 -8.69
CA ASN A 56 -9.29 -39.46 -7.95
C ASN A 56 -8.44 -38.77 -6.89
N ASN A 57 -7.76 -37.68 -7.24
CA ASN A 57 -6.95 -36.92 -6.29
C ASN A 57 -7.82 -36.32 -5.17
N VAL A 58 -9.01 -35.79 -5.50
CA VAL A 58 -9.95 -35.31 -4.48
C VAL A 58 -10.37 -36.44 -3.54
N CYS A 59 -10.68 -37.64 -4.07
CA CYS A 59 -11.01 -38.79 -3.23
C CYS A 59 -9.86 -39.22 -2.33
N GLU A 60 -8.63 -39.28 -2.84
CA GLU A 60 -7.43 -39.61 -2.06
C GLU A 60 -7.22 -38.62 -0.91
N VAL A 61 -7.32 -37.32 -1.19
CA VAL A 61 -7.17 -36.28 -0.18
C VAL A 61 -8.25 -36.35 0.88
N LEU A 62 -9.52 -36.54 0.49
CA LEU A 62 -10.62 -36.68 1.45
C LEU A 62 -10.48 -37.92 2.34
N ARG A 63 -9.97 -39.03 1.78
CA ARG A 63 -9.66 -40.24 2.57
C ARG A 63 -8.51 -39.99 3.55
N ASP A 64 -7.44 -39.35 3.09
CA ASP A 64 -6.31 -39.01 3.93
C ASP A 64 -6.71 -38.05 5.08
N ILE A 65 -7.58 -37.07 4.80
CA ILE A 65 -8.16 -36.20 5.83
C ILE A 65 -8.96 -37.02 6.86
N TYR A 66 -9.81 -37.95 6.42
CA TYR A 66 -10.56 -38.82 7.33
C TYR A 66 -9.63 -39.69 8.17
N GLN A 67 -8.61 -40.30 7.55
CA GLN A 67 -7.63 -41.14 8.24
C GLN A 67 -6.83 -40.36 9.29
N ARG A 68 -6.43 -39.12 9.00
CA ARG A 68 -5.69 -38.27 9.95
C ARG A 68 -6.57 -37.74 11.09
N THR A 69 -7.80 -37.33 10.77
CA THR A 69 -8.66 -36.63 11.75
C THR A 69 -9.62 -37.55 12.49
N GLN A 70 -9.93 -38.72 11.94
CA GLN A 70 -10.95 -39.67 12.42
C GLN A 70 -12.32 -39.01 12.65
N LYS A 71 -12.61 -37.90 11.95
CA LYS A 71 -13.86 -37.14 12.04
C LYS A 71 -14.68 -37.32 10.79
N ASP A 72 -15.95 -37.64 10.97
CA ASP A 72 -16.87 -37.84 9.87
C ASP A 72 -17.51 -36.51 9.42
N TYR A 73 -16.90 -35.89 8.41
CA TYR A 73 -17.40 -34.64 7.82
C TYR A 73 -18.43 -34.92 6.73
N ARG A 74 -19.37 -33.97 6.55
CA ARG A 74 -20.39 -34.09 5.49
C ARG A 74 -19.78 -33.82 4.12
N LEU A 75 -20.29 -34.53 3.12
CA LEU A 75 -19.83 -34.43 1.74
C LEU A 75 -21.03 -34.13 0.83
N PHE A 76 -21.03 -32.92 0.26
CA PHE A 76 -22.00 -32.51 -0.74
C PHE A 76 -21.37 -32.69 -2.11
N THR A 77 -21.80 -33.70 -2.85
CA THR A 77 -21.35 -33.88 -4.24
C THR A 77 -22.36 -33.23 -5.16
N TYR A 78 -21.89 -32.49 -6.17
CA TYR A 78 -22.79 -31.83 -7.12
C TYR A 78 -22.33 -31.96 -8.57
N ASN A 79 -23.31 -32.02 -9.47
CA ASN A 79 -23.17 -31.86 -10.91
C ASN A 79 -24.36 -31.03 -11.40
N THR A 80 -25.29 -31.60 -12.16
CA THR A 80 -26.62 -31.02 -12.41
C THR A 80 -27.61 -31.27 -11.27
N GLN A 81 -27.27 -32.16 -10.34
CA GLN A 81 -28.01 -32.45 -9.11
C GLN A 81 -27.06 -32.42 -7.90
N THR A 82 -27.59 -32.41 -6.68
CA THR A 82 -26.79 -32.47 -5.46
C THR A 82 -27.15 -33.69 -4.62
N ASP A 83 -26.14 -34.41 -4.14
CA ASP A 83 -26.28 -35.46 -3.13
C ASP A 83 -25.64 -34.98 -1.81
N VAL A 84 -26.48 -34.83 -0.78
CA VAL A 84 -26.11 -34.35 0.55
C VAL A 84 -26.07 -35.47 1.59
N LYS A 85 -26.29 -36.73 1.18
CA LYS A 85 -26.38 -37.88 2.10
C LYS A 85 -25.03 -38.52 2.41
N ARG A 86 -23.98 -38.12 1.69
CA ARG A 86 -22.64 -38.72 1.81
C ARG A 86 -21.82 -38.07 2.92
N THR A 87 -20.87 -38.83 3.44
CA THR A 87 -19.90 -38.36 4.43
C THR A 87 -18.50 -38.90 4.11
N LEU A 88 -17.46 -38.30 4.68
CA LEU A 88 -16.07 -38.72 4.46
C LEU A 88 -15.83 -40.16 4.93
N LYS A 89 -16.49 -40.59 6.00
CA LYS A 89 -16.47 -41.98 6.46
C LYS A 89 -16.97 -42.94 5.40
N THR A 90 -18.11 -42.62 4.77
CA THR A 90 -18.68 -43.49 3.72
C THR A 90 -17.74 -43.64 2.52
N LEU A 91 -16.99 -42.58 2.17
CA LEU A 91 -15.99 -42.60 1.10
C LEU A 91 -14.74 -43.42 1.46
N SER A 92 -14.32 -43.38 2.73
CA SER A 92 -13.13 -44.06 3.22
C SER A 92 -13.36 -45.55 3.48
N GLU A 93 -14.43 -45.91 4.20
CA GLU A 93 -14.67 -47.30 4.62
C GLU A 93 -15.08 -48.22 3.47
N ARG A 94 -15.79 -47.69 2.46
CA ARG A 94 -16.22 -48.49 1.30
C ARG A 94 -15.18 -48.51 0.18
N ASN A 95 -14.14 -47.67 0.30
CA ASN A 95 -13.22 -47.36 -0.79
C ASN A 95 -13.97 -46.97 -2.09
N ASP A 96 -15.17 -46.41 -1.95
CA ASP A 96 -16.00 -45.96 -3.07
C ASP A 96 -15.34 -44.70 -3.64
N ASN A 97 -15.01 -44.70 -4.93
CA ASN A 97 -14.62 -43.47 -5.63
C ASN A 97 -15.87 -42.70 -6.01
N LEU A 98 -15.80 -41.38 -5.95
CA LEU A 98 -16.83 -40.53 -6.53
C LEU A 98 -16.85 -40.72 -8.05
N GLN A 99 -18.04 -40.79 -8.64
CA GLN A 99 -18.21 -40.97 -10.07
C GLN A 99 -18.54 -39.63 -10.73
N ALA A 100 -17.57 -39.14 -11.51
CA ALA A 100 -17.70 -37.95 -12.34
C ALA A 100 -18.68 -38.20 -13.51
N SER A 101 -19.74 -37.40 -13.63
CA SER A 101 -20.72 -37.47 -14.72
C SER A 101 -21.58 -36.21 -14.81
N GLY A 102 -22.17 -35.95 -15.99
CA GLY A 102 -23.07 -34.82 -16.21
C GLY A 102 -22.33 -33.48 -16.38
N GLY A 103 -23.09 -32.38 -16.37
CA GLY A 103 -22.55 -31.02 -16.41
C GLY A 103 -22.42 -30.39 -15.02
N THR A 104 -21.86 -29.18 -14.94
CA THR A 104 -21.63 -28.45 -13.68
C THR A 104 -22.76 -27.44 -13.45
N SER A 105 -23.48 -27.54 -12.33
CA SER A 105 -24.48 -26.55 -11.90
C SER A 105 -24.19 -26.06 -10.49
N PHE A 106 -23.64 -24.86 -10.37
CA PHE A 106 -23.47 -24.17 -9.09
C PHE A 106 -24.80 -23.77 -8.47
N ALA A 107 -25.85 -23.60 -9.28
CA ALA A 107 -27.19 -23.29 -8.77
C ALA A 107 -27.76 -24.39 -7.87
N CYS A 108 -27.52 -25.67 -8.19
CA CYS A 108 -28.02 -26.79 -7.41
C CYS A 108 -27.35 -26.86 -6.03
N ILE A 109 -26.01 -26.72 -5.99
CA ILE A 109 -25.26 -26.76 -4.74
C ILE A 109 -25.53 -25.53 -3.85
N PHE A 110 -25.69 -24.33 -4.40
CA PHE A 110 -26.09 -23.17 -3.59
C PHE A 110 -27.49 -23.32 -3.01
N THR A 111 -28.40 -23.96 -3.74
CA THR A 111 -29.73 -24.29 -3.22
C THR A 111 -29.62 -25.30 -2.07
N ALA A 112 -28.81 -26.35 -2.22
CA ALA A 112 -28.58 -27.35 -1.17
C ALA A 112 -27.92 -26.75 0.07
N ILE A 113 -26.94 -25.86 -0.10
CA ILE A 113 -26.30 -25.11 0.99
C ILE A 113 -27.33 -24.25 1.73
N LYS A 114 -28.17 -23.52 1.01
CA LYS A 114 -29.25 -22.71 1.59
C LYS A 114 -30.24 -23.58 2.38
N ASP A 115 -30.68 -24.71 1.81
CA ASP A 115 -31.60 -25.64 2.51
C ASP A 115 -30.94 -26.26 3.75
N TYR A 116 -29.65 -26.60 3.66
CA TYR A 116 -28.86 -27.09 4.79
C TYR A 116 -28.79 -26.05 5.91
N LEU A 117 -28.48 -24.80 5.58
CA LEU A 117 -28.41 -23.72 6.55
C LEU A 117 -29.78 -23.44 7.19
N LEU A 118 -30.90 -23.64 6.47
CA LEU A 118 -32.24 -23.45 7.01
C LEU A 118 -32.58 -24.53 8.04
N GLN A 119 -32.23 -25.77 7.73
CA GLN A 119 -32.42 -26.91 8.64
C GLN A 119 -31.54 -26.79 9.88
N ASN A 120 -30.36 -26.18 9.74
CA ASN A 120 -29.37 -26.03 10.80
C ASN A 120 -29.30 -24.58 11.34
N ALA A 121 -30.34 -23.76 11.12
CA ALA A 121 -30.32 -22.36 11.54
C ALA A 121 -30.18 -22.18 13.06
N SER A 122 -30.57 -23.20 13.84
CA SER A 122 -30.42 -23.24 15.30
C SER A 122 -29.05 -23.79 15.76
N ALA A 123 -28.19 -24.24 14.84
CA ALA A 123 -26.89 -24.76 15.19
C ALA A 123 -26.03 -23.64 15.80
N LYS A 124 -25.44 -23.94 16.97
CA LYS A 124 -24.53 -23.02 17.69
C LYS A 124 -23.07 -23.18 17.29
N LYS A 125 -22.80 -23.93 16.21
CA LYS A 125 -21.47 -24.26 15.72
C LYS A 125 -21.14 -23.43 14.47
N PRO A 126 -19.91 -22.91 14.34
CA PRO A 126 -19.46 -22.32 13.08
C PRO A 126 -19.50 -23.36 11.96
N ILE A 127 -19.82 -22.91 10.75
CA ILE A 127 -20.00 -23.77 9.58
C ILE A 127 -18.98 -23.36 8.52
N THR A 128 -18.22 -24.32 8.00
CA THR A 128 -17.23 -24.07 6.96
C THR A 128 -17.51 -24.92 5.74
N PHE A 129 -17.75 -24.27 4.61
CA PHE A 129 -17.86 -24.91 3.31
C PHE A 129 -16.51 -24.89 2.60
N ILE A 130 -16.05 -26.03 2.11
CA ILE A 130 -14.86 -26.12 1.26
C ILE A 130 -15.30 -26.55 -0.13
N PHE A 131 -15.28 -25.61 -1.07
CA PHE A 131 -15.77 -25.75 -2.43
C PHE A 131 -14.64 -26.20 -3.36
N MET A 132 -14.86 -27.25 -4.15
CA MET A 132 -13.83 -27.90 -4.96
C MET A 132 -14.38 -28.12 -6.37
N THR A 133 -13.75 -27.52 -7.38
CA THR A 133 -14.28 -27.55 -8.76
C THR A 133 -13.18 -27.38 -9.80
N ASP A 134 -13.29 -28.10 -10.92
CA ASP A 134 -12.47 -27.90 -12.12
C ASP A 134 -13.24 -27.31 -13.31
N GLY A 135 -14.57 -27.18 -13.15
CA GLY A 135 -15.47 -26.70 -14.17
C GLY A 135 -15.96 -25.27 -13.96
N GLN A 136 -16.55 -24.73 -15.02
CA GLN A 136 -17.41 -23.54 -14.98
C GLN A 136 -18.87 -24.00 -14.97
N ASP A 137 -19.76 -23.20 -14.38
CA ASP A 137 -21.21 -23.48 -14.48
C ASP A 137 -21.61 -23.60 -15.95
N ASN A 138 -22.53 -24.52 -16.27
CA ASN A 138 -23.04 -24.70 -17.63
C ASN A 138 -23.64 -23.40 -18.21
N GLU A 139 -24.17 -22.53 -17.34
CA GLU A 139 -24.70 -21.21 -17.68
C GLU A 139 -24.14 -20.16 -16.70
N PRO A 140 -22.90 -19.69 -16.89
CA PRO A 140 -22.23 -18.82 -15.91
C PRO A 140 -22.91 -17.46 -15.72
N ASN A 141 -23.78 -17.07 -16.66
CA ASN A 141 -24.64 -15.87 -16.57
C ASN A 141 -26.13 -16.22 -16.61
N GLY A 142 -26.49 -17.48 -16.37
CA GLY A 142 -27.85 -17.97 -16.41
C GLY A 142 -28.72 -17.41 -15.28
N PRO A 143 -30.04 -17.24 -15.49
CA PRO A 143 -30.95 -16.72 -14.48
C PRO A 143 -31.04 -17.63 -13.25
N ALA A 144 -30.85 -18.95 -13.42
CA ALA A 144 -30.86 -19.91 -12.33
C ALA A 144 -29.69 -19.70 -11.35
N LEU A 145 -28.47 -19.51 -11.88
CA LEU A 145 -27.29 -19.24 -11.07
C LEU A 145 -27.43 -17.91 -10.32
N GLN A 146 -27.78 -16.84 -11.03
CA GLN A 146 -27.95 -15.51 -10.41
C GLN A 146 -29.00 -15.53 -9.30
N LYS A 147 -30.16 -16.17 -9.54
CA LYS A 147 -31.23 -16.32 -8.55
C LYS A 147 -30.76 -17.11 -7.33
N SER A 148 -30.03 -18.22 -7.52
CA SER A 148 -29.52 -19.04 -6.42
C SER A 148 -28.50 -18.30 -5.55
N VAL A 149 -27.58 -17.54 -6.17
CA VAL A 149 -26.60 -16.71 -5.48
C VAL A 149 -27.28 -15.60 -4.70
N GLN A 150 -28.25 -14.91 -5.29
CA GLN A 150 -29.02 -13.85 -4.61
C GLN A 150 -29.78 -14.39 -3.40
N MET A 151 -30.44 -15.55 -3.54
CA MET A 151 -31.17 -16.18 -2.43
C MET A 151 -30.23 -16.62 -1.31
N LEU A 152 -29.07 -17.19 -1.65
CA LEU A 152 -28.07 -17.57 -0.65
C LEU A 152 -27.53 -16.33 0.09
N LYS A 153 -27.19 -15.25 -0.63
CA LYS A 153 -26.73 -14.00 -0.02
C LYS A 153 -27.79 -13.36 0.87
N LEU A 154 -29.05 -13.32 0.41
CA LEU A 154 -30.18 -12.80 1.18
C LEU A 154 -30.37 -13.61 2.47
N MET A 155 -30.32 -14.93 2.37
CA MET A 155 -30.40 -15.81 3.53
C MET A 155 -29.27 -15.53 4.53
N LEU A 156 -28.02 -15.49 4.05
CA LEU A 156 -26.85 -15.24 4.90
C LEU A 156 -26.93 -13.87 5.59
N SER A 157 -27.45 -12.85 4.90
CA SER A 157 -27.68 -11.53 5.50
C SER A 157 -28.73 -11.54 6.63
N GLY A 158 -29.68 -12.48 6.60
CA GLY A 158 -30.67 -12.67 7.67
C GLY A 158 -30.13 -13.42 8.89
N MET A 159 -28.96 -14.05 8.80
CA MET A 159 -28.36 -14.88 9.86
C MET A 159 -27.39 -14.07 10.75
N THR A 160 -27.73 -12.84 11.12
CA THR A 160 -26.84 -11.93 11.89
C THR A 160 -26.42 -12.46 13.27
N ASN A 161 -27.22 -13.36 13.84
CA ASN A 161 -26.96 -13.99 15.15
C ASN A 161 -26.45 -15.44 15.04
N SER A 162 -26.23 -15.96 13.83
CA SER A 162 -25.69 -17.31 13.69
C SER A 162 -24.18 -17.33 13.97
N PRO A 163 -23.63 -18.50 14.34
CA PRO A 163 -22.19 -18.70 14.29
C PRO A 163 -21.63 -18.39 12.91
N PRO A 164 -20.31 -18.12 12.81
CA PRO A 164 -19.70 -17.77 11.55
C PRO A 164 -19.84 -18.85 10.49
N ILE A 165 -20.20 -18.42 9.28
CA ILE A 165 -20.24 -19.20 8.06
C ILE A 165 -19.12 -18.73 7.14
N THR A 166 -18.26 -19.66 6.71
CA THR A 166 -17.09 -19.38 5.85
C THR A 166 -17.12 -20.27 4.61
N PHE A 167 -16.73 -19.70 3.46
CA PHE A 167 -16.60 -20.43 2.19
C PHE A 167 -15.14 -20.39 1.74
N HIS A 168 -14.47 -21.53 1.76
CA HIS A 168 -13.18 -21.69 1.09
C HIS A 168 -13.38 -22.30 -0.28
N VAL A 169 -12.50 -21.97 -1.22
CA VAL A 169 -12.64 -22.38 -2.61
C VAL A 169 -11.30 -22.86 -3.15
N ILE A 170 -11.32 -24.04 -3.76
CA ILE A 170 -10.20 -24.65 -4.46
C ILE A 170 -10.60 -24.88 -5.91
N GLY A 171 -9.94 -24.17 -6.81
CA GLY A 171 -10.10 -24.32 -8.26
C GLY A 171 -9.00 -25.20 -8.87
N PHE A 172 -9.35 -26.02 -9.85
CA PHE A 172 -8.41 -26.86 -10.61
C PHE A 172 -8.55 -26.60 -12.11
N GLY A 173 -7.46 -26.75 -12.86
CA GLY A 173 -7.53 -26.64 -14.32
C GLY A 173 -7.97 -25.26 -14.79
N GLU A 174 -8.49 -25.13 -16.02
CA GLU A 174 -8.83 -23.83 -16.61
C GLU A 174 -10.22 -23.31 -16.18
N VAL A 175 -10.32 -22.88 -14.92
CA VAL A 175 -11.55 -22.31 -14.34
C VAL A 175 -11.60 -20.78 -14.39
N ASN A 176 -12.81 -20.24 -14.28
CA ASN A 176 -13.03 -18.80 -14.16
C ASN A 176 -12.68 -18.32 -12.74
N ASP A 177 -11.45 -17.86 -12.56
CA ASP A 177 -10.92 -17.37 -11.29
C ASP A 177 -11.76 -16.25 -10.66
N ALA A 178 -12.38 -15.39 -11.48
CA ALA A 178 -13.12 -14.24 -10.97
C ALA A 178 -14.38 -14.67 -10.20
N PHE A 179 -15.13 -15.64 -10.73
CA PHE A 179 -16.33 -16.14 -10.07
C PHE A 179 -15.99 -16.97 -8.83
N LEU A 180 -15.00 -17.86 -8.91
CA LEU A 180 -14.58 -18.68 -7.77
C LEU A 180 -14.03 -17.82 -6.62
N ASN A 181 -13.26 -16.78 -6.94
CA ASN A 181 -12.81 -15.79 -5.95
C ASN A 181 -13.98 -15.00 -5.34
N GLN A 182 -15.13 -14.90 -6.02
CA GLN A 182 -16.34 -14.29 -5.46
C GLN A 182 -17.05 -15.23 -4.47
N ILE A 183 -17.06 -16.55 -4.71
CA ILE A 183 -17.73 -17.51 -3.82
C ILE A 183 -17.15 -17.44 -2.40
N ARG A 184 -15.83 -17.22 -2.26
CA ARG A 184 -15.19 -17.12 -0.94
C ARG A 184 -15.70 -15.96 -0.08
N THR A 185 -16.39 -14.99 -0.67
CA THR A 185 -16.97 -13.83 0.02
C THR A 185 -18.47 -13.98 0.31
N PHE A 186 -19.08 -15.12 -0.02
CA PHE A 186 -20.51 -15.32 0.21
C PHE A 186 -20.84 -15.44 1.70
N GLY A 187 -19.96 -16.05 2.48
CA GLY A 187 -20.18 -16.27 3.91
C GLY A 187 -20.19 -14.99 4.71
N THR A 188 -20.65 -15.10 5.97
CA THR A 188 -20.48 -14.06 6.99
C THR A 188 -19.00 -13.76 7.29
N ARG A 189 -18.10 -14.65 6.84
CA ARG A 189 -16.65 -14.48 6.86
C ARG A 189 -16.04 -14.78 5.50
N GLN A 190 -15.04 -13.98 5.15
CA GLN A 190 -14.24 -14.19 3.96
C GLN A 190 -13.36 -15.43 4.14
N GLY A 191 -13.45 -16.37 3.21
CA GLY A 191 -12.58 -17.54 3.16
C GLY A 191 -11.40 -17.40 2.21
N LEU A 192 -10.65 -18.48 2.10
CA LEU A 192 -9.47 -18.60 1.26
C LEU A 192 -9.84 -19.05 -0.15
N PHE A 193 -9.08 -18.56 -1.12
CA PHE A 193 -9.06 -19.08 -2.48
C PHE A 193 -7.68 -19.66 -2.78
N ARG A 194 -7.67 -20.86 -3.32
CA ARG A 194 -6.48 -21.53 -3.85
C ARG A 194 -6.78 -22.04 -5.24
N TYR A 195 -5.78 -21.95 -6.10
CA TYR A 195 -5.84 -22.40 -7.47
C TYR A 195 -4.67 -23.33 -7.72
N SER A 196 -4.93 -24.46 -8.36
CA SER A 196 -3.95 -25.50 -8.62
C SER A 196 -3.98 -25.88 -10.10
N THR A 197 -2.87 -25.69 -10.79
CA THR A 197 -2.72 -26.14 -12.19
C THR A 197 -2.25 -27.59 -12.26
N GLU A 198 -1.53 -28.05 -11.24
CA GLU A 198 -0.96 -29.40 -11.18
C GLU A 198 -1.60 -30.28 -10.11
N SER A 199 -1.70 -31.59 -10.39
CA SER A 199 -2.23 -32.59 -9.45
C SER A 199 -1.41 -32.74 -8.16
N LYS A 200 -0.13 -32.37 -8.15
CA LYS A 200 0.72 -32.45 -6.94
C LYS A 200 0.50 -31.27 -6.00
N GLU A 201 0.32 -30.07 -6.56
CA GLU A 201 0.00 -28.86 -5.78
C GLU A 201 -1.37 -28.96 -5.11
N LEU A 202 -2.26 -29.75 -5.70
CA LEU A 202 -3.61 -30.02 -5.22
C LEU A 202 -3.61 -30.51 -3.77
N GLN A 203 -2.84 -31.56 -3.49
CA GLN A 203 -2.80 -32.18 -2.17
C GLN A 203 -2.27 -31.21 -1.10
N ASN A 204 -1.26 -30.40 -1.45
CA ASN A 204 -0.73 -29.37 -0.54
C ASN A 204 -1.74 -28.26 -0.29
N ASN A 205 -2.36 -27.72 -1.36
CA ASN A 205 -3.38 -26.68 -1.26
C ASN A 205 -4.58 -27.12 -0.41
N PHE A 206 -4.97 -28.39 -0.52
CA PHE A 206 -6.00 -28.99 0.32
C PHE A 206 -5.58 -29.11 1.78
N ASN A 207 -4.38 -29.64 2.02
CA ASN A 207 -3.86 -29.80 3.38
C ASN A 207 -3.79 -28.44 4.08
N ASP A 208 -3.20 -27.45 3.43
CA ASP A 208 -3.10 -26.08 3.96
C ASP A 208 -4.48 -25.50 4.26
N MET A 209 -5.46 -25.72 3.38
CA MET A 209 -6.80 -25.18 3.56
C MET A 209 -7.58 -25.90 4.67
N PHE A 210 -7.38 -27.20 4.80
CA PHE A 210 -8.02 -28.00 5.85
C PHE A 210 -7.40 -27.70 7.20
N GLU A 211 -6.07 -27.62 7.28
CA GLU A 211 -5.36 -27.17 8.48
C GLU A 211 -5.76 -25.75 8.86
N TYR A 212 -5.88 -24.84 7.89
CA TYR A 212 -6.42 -23.51 8.13
C TYR A 212 -7.83 -23.59 8.72
N ALA A 213 -8.75 -24.33 8.09
CA ALA A 213 -10.13 -24.44 8.58
C ALA A 213 -10.20 -25.03 10.00
N LEU A 214 -9.34 -26.01 10.33
CA LEU A 214 -9.27 -26.63 11.65
C LEU A 214 -8.62 -25.74 12.72
N ASN A 215 -7.62 -24.94 12.34
CA ASN A 215 -6.79 -24.18 13.27
C ASN A 215 -7.27 -22.74 13.46
N VAL A 216 -8.21 -22.24 12.64
CA VAL A 216 -8.78 -20.90 12.82
C VAL A 216 -9.49 -20.83 14.16
N ARG A 217 -8.83 -20.19 15.12
CA ARG A 217 -9.42 -19.83 16.41
C ARG A 217 -10.06 -18.47 16.29
N GLN A 218 -11.34 -18.40 16.64
CA GLN A 218 -12.02 -17.14 16.83
C GLN A 218 -11.77 -16.66 18.25
N PHE A 219 -11.24 -15.45 18.37
CA PHE A 219 -11.14 -14.75 19.62
C PHE A 219 -12.17 -13.63 19.66
N THR A 220 -12.73 -13.41 20.84
CA THR A 220 -13.73 -12.38 21.08
C THR A 220 -13.28 -11.56 22.28
N ILE A 221 -13.02 -10.26 22.10
CA ILE A 221 -12.83 -9.33 23.21
C ILE A 221 -14.16 -8.66 23.49
N LYS A 222 -14.58 -8.67 24.76
CA LYS A 222 -15.64 -7.81 25.27
C LYS A 222 -15.02 -6.69 26.10
N PHE A 223 -15.26 -5.44 25.70
CA PHE A 223 -14.82 -4.27 26.43
C PHE A 223 -15.82 -3.94 27.57
N PRO A 224 -15.39 -3.23 28.63
CA PRO A 224 -16.25 -2.85 29.76
C PRO A 224 -17.48 -2.01 29.36
N ASN A 225 -17.41 -1.30 28.22
CA ASN A 225 -18.53 -0.56 27.64
C ASN A 225 -19.58 -1.45 26.94
N GLY A 226 -19.43 -2.78 27.01
CA GLY A 226 -20.32 -3.76 26.37
C GLY A 226 -20.00 -4.06 24.91
N LYS A 227 -19.08 -3.33 24.26
CA LYS A 227 -18.71 -3.57 22.86
C LYS A 227 -17.92 -4.87 22.71
N THR A 228 -18.23 -5.63 21.67
CA THR A 228 -17.63 -6.92 21.41
C THR A 228 -16.95 -6.91 20.05
N TYR A 229 -15.68 -7.31 19.98
CA TYR A 229 -14.92 -7.39 18.74
C TYR A 229 -14.39 -8.81 18.56
N THR A 230 -14.43 -9.31 17.34
CA THR A 230 -14.02 -10.67 17.01
C THR A 230 -12.90 -10.67 15.99
N ALA A 231 -11.86 -11.44 16.26
CA ALA A 231 -10.70 -11.61 15.40
C ALA A 231 -10.44 -13.10 15.17
N ASN A 232 -9.95 -13.44 13.99
CA ASN A 232 -9.54 -14.80 13.66
C ASN A 232 -8.03 -14.86 13.67
N ASN A 233 -7.47 -15.89 14.30
CA ASN A 233 -6.05 -16.09 14.28
C ASN A 233 -5.70 -17.53 13.89
N ILE A 234 -4.65 -17.62 13.08
CA ILE A 234 -4.03 -18.88 12.65
C ILE A 234 -2.72 -19.05 13.42
N ASP A 235 -2.06 -17.94 13.77
CA ASP A 235 -0.82 -17.95 14.52
C ASP A 235 -1.10 -18.06 16.02
N ASN A 236 -0.35 -18.91 16.68
CA ASN A 236 -0.56 -19.22 18.09
C ASN A 236 -0.12 -18.08 19.04
N GLU A 237 0.46 -16.99 18.52
CA GLU A 237 1.14 -15.99 19.32
C GLU A 237 0.38 -14.67 19.52
N THR A 238 -0.24 -14.07 18.49
CA THR A 238 -0.82 -12.71 18.59
C THR A 238 -2.12 -12.52 17.80
N VAL A 239 -3.17 -12.00 18.47
CA VAL A 239 -4.49 -11.77 17.88
C VAL A 239 -4.79 -10.28 17.79
N GLY A 240 -5.09 -9.77 16.60
CA GLY A 240 -5.43 -8.37 16.36
C GLY A 240 -6.93 -8.11 16.19
N PHE A 241 -7.48 -7.12 16.89
CA PHE A 241 -8.89 -6.72 16.86
C PHE A 241 -9.01 -5.30 16.33
N LEU A 242 -9.79 -5.11 15.27
CA LEU A 242 -10.17 -3.78 14.79
C LEU A 242 -11.42 -3.34 15.54
N THR A 243 -11.31 -2.18 16.19
CA THR A 243 -12.36 -1.56 16.98
C THR A 243 -12.88 -0.32 16.26
N ASN A 244 -13.89 -0.51 15.42
CA ASN A 244 -14.52 0.57 14.67
C ASN A 244 -15.58 1.24 15.53
N ASP A 245 -15.30 2.47 15.94
CA ASP A 245 -16.30 3.37 16.49
C ASP A 245 -16.54 4.47 15.44
N GLY A 246 -17.44 4.21 14.48
CA GLY A 246 -17.91 5.24 13.52
C GLY A 246 -18.53 4.73 12.21
N ASP A 247 -19.87 4.81 12.10
CA ASP A 247 -20.73 4.91 10.90
C ASP A 247 -20.42 4.08 9.63
N ASP A 248 -20.98 2.86 9.57
CA ASP A 248 -20.89 1.92 8.43
C ASP A 248 -21.67 2.34 7.16
N LEU A 249 -22.49 3.41 7.19
CA LEU A 249 -23.34 3.79 6.03
C LEU A 249 -22.69 4.77 5.04
N LYS A 250 -21.68 5.54 5.47
CA LYS A 250 -20.99 6.50 4.59
C LYS A 250 -19.86 5.84 3.80
N THR A 251 -19.24 4.82 4.36
CA THR A 251 -18.08 4.14 3.78
C THR A 251 -18.46 3.31 2.56
N GLU A 252 -19.64 2.68 2.55
CA GLU A 252 -20.10 1.88 1.40
C GLU A 252 -20.45 2.73 0.18
N GLN A 253 -20.96 3.96 0.38
CA GLN A 253 -21.18 4.93 -0.70
C GLN A 253 -19.85 5.46 -1.25
N ILE A 254 -18.88 5.74 -0.37
CA ILE A 254 -17.54 6.16 -0.76
C ILE A 254 -16.80 5.05 -1.52
N TYR A 255 -16.94 3.78 -1.12
CA TYR A 255 -16.35 2.66 -1.86
C TYR A 255 -16.99 2.47 -3.24
N LYS A 256 -18.32 2.61 -3.36
CA LYS A 256 -19.00 2.56 -4.67
C LYS A 256 -18.56 3.71 -5.58
N GLU A 257 -18.37 4.91 -5.05
CA GLU A 257 -17.89 6.07 -5.80
C GLU A 257 -16.41 5.93 -6.20
N ILE A 258 -15.57 5.36 -5.32
CA ILE A 258 -14.17 5.06 -5.62
C ILE A 258 -14.04 3.97 -6.67
N ASP A 259 -14.81 2.87 -6.56
CA ASP A 259 -14.75 1.77 -7.54
C ASP A 259 -15.26 2.22 -8.91
N GLN A 260 -16.31 3.05 -8.96
CA GLN A 260 -16.81 3.64 -10.20
C GLN A 260 -15.77 4.57 -10.85
N ARG A 261 -15.11 5.43 -10.06
CA ARG A 261 -14.00 6.27 -10.55
C ARG A 261 -12.76 5.48 -10.95
N MET A 262 -12.47 4.37 -10.27
CA MET A 262 -11.37 3.46 -10.62
C MET A 262 -11.65 2.69 -11.92
N MET A 263 -12.91 2.40 -12.21
CA MET A 263 -13.34 1.78 -13.47
C MET A 263 -13.23 2.75 -14.65
N GLU A 264 -13.65 4.02 -14.46
CA GLU A 264 -13.43 5.11 -15.41
C GLU A 264 -11.93 5.36 -15.65
N TYR A 265 -11.12 5.32 -14.59
CA TYR A 265 -9.65 5.42 -14.68
C TYR A 265 -9.04 4.28 -15.50
N ARG A 266 -9.51 3.04 -15.33
CA ARG A 266 -9.03 1.87 -16.11
C ARG A 266 -9.42 1.95 -17.59
N GLN A 267 -10.59 2.51 -17.90
CA GLN A 267 -11.03 2.74 -19.28
C GLN A 267 -10.19 3.84 -19.97
N LEU A 268 -9.92 4.94 -19.26
CA LEU A 268 -8.97 5.98 -19.69
C LEU A 268 -7.55 5.42 -19.91
N PHE A 269 -7.09 4.52 -19.03
CA PHE A 269 -5.78 3.86 -19.12
C PHE A 269 -5.64 2.92 -20.33
N THR A 270 -6.75 2.33 -20.77
CA THR A 270 -6.77 1.43 -21.93
C THR A 270 -6.74 2.23 -23.24
N GLN A 271 -7.34 3.42 -23.26
CA GLN A 271 -7.31 4.34 -24.40
C GLN A 271 -5.96 5.09 -24.54
N LEU A 272 -5.22 5.27 -23.45
CA LEU A 272 -3.92 5.97 -23.42
C LEU A 272 -2.72 5.14 -23.92
N LYS A 273 -2.93 3.90 -24.38
CA LYS A 273 -1.86 2.98 -24.83
C LYS A 273 -1.14 3.35 -26.16
N MET A 274 -1.33 4.56 -26.71
CA MET A 274 -0.93 4.86 -28.10
C MET A 274 -0.01 6.09 -28.32
N THR A 275 0.43 6.84 -27.30
CA THR A 275 1.15 8.11 -27.61
C THR A 275 2.36 8.43 -26.74
N GLN A 276 3.41 8.89 -27.41
CA GLN A 276 4.77 9.13 -26.92
C GLN A 276 4.88 10.36 -26.00
N VAL A 277 5.85 10.33 -25.08
CA VAL A 277 6.26 11.49 -24.26
C VAL A 277 6.77 12.64 -25.17
N PRO A 278 6.29 13.89 -24.98
CA PRO A 278 6.73 15.06 -25.74
C PRO A 278 8.24 15.35 -25.65
N GLU A 279 8.84 15.75 -26.77
CA GLU A 279 10.29 16.05 -26.94
C GLU A 279 10.84 17.08 -25.95
N ARG A 280 10.09 18.14 -25.62
CA ARG A 280 10.58 19.23 -24.76
C ARG A 280 10.98 18.76 -23.36
N VAL A 281 10.17 17.89 -22.74
CA VAL A 281 10.45 17.32 -21.42
C VAL A 281 11.62 16.36 -21.48
N LYS A 282 11.76 15.60 -22.57
CA LYS A 282 12.95 14.75 -22.79
C LYS A 282 14.22 15.58 -22.90
N LEU A 283 14.18 16.71 -23.59
CA LEU A 283 15.31 17.63 -23.78
C LEU A 283 15.70 18.36 -22.49
N GLN A 284 14.73 18.80 -21.69
CA GLN A 284 15.00 19.42 -20.38
C GLN A 284 15.59 18.40 -19.40
N LEU A 285 15.06 17.17 -19.38
CA LEU A 285 15.56 16.11 -18.48
C LEU A 285 16.91 15.54 -18.94
N SER A 286 17.18 15.46 -20.25
CA SER A 286 18.49 15.08 -20.76
C SER A 286 19.55 16.16 -20.48
N ALA A 287 19.18 17.45 -20.55
CA ALA A 287 20.05 18.55 -20.14
C ALA A 287 20.41 18.49 -18.65
N LEU A 288 19.53 17.92 -17.82
CA LEU A 288 19.77 17.71 -16.39
C LEU A 288 20.59 16.48 -16.06
N ARG A 289 20.76 15.55 -17.01
CA ARG A 289 21.61 14.38 -16.82
C ARG A 289 23.05 14.83 -16.73
N HIS A 290 23.57 14.85 -15.52
CA HIS A 290 25.00 14.96 -15.29
C HIS A 290 25.56 13.53 -15.32
N ASP A 291 26.73 13.34 -15.94
CA ASP A 291 27.52 12.12 -15.76
C ASP A 291 28.54 12.42 -14.65
N PRO A 292 28.19 12.28 -13.36
CA PRO A 292 29.12 12.56 -12.30
C PRO A 292 30.31 11.60 -12.39
N ILE A 293 31.51 12.13 -12.15
CA ILE A 293 32.70 11.32 -12.00
C ILE A 293 32.58 10.60 -10.66
N PHE A 294 32.62 9.28 -10.72
CA PHE A 294 32.64 8.42 -9.55
C PHE A 294 34.05 7.88 -9.32
N ALA A 295 34.58 8.05 -8.12
CA ALA A 295 35.67 7.26 -7.58
C ALA A 295 35.26 5.79 -7.41
N ASN A 296 34.01 5.50 -6.99
CA ASN A 296 33.52 4.14 -6.80
C ASN A 296 32.67 3.64 -7.98
N THR A 297 33.25 2.72 -8.78
CA THR A 297 32.57 2.12 -9.94
C THR A 297 31.31 1.31 -9.58
N GLN A 298 31.23 0.72 -8.39
CA GLN A 298 30.03 -0.03 -7.98
C GLN A 298 28.85 0.92 -7.72
N ARG A 299 29.10 2.08 -7.11
CA ARG A 299 28.08 3.11 -6.88
C ARG A 299 27.59 3.70 -8.21
N LYS A 300 28.50 3.92 -9.17
CA LYS A 300 28.15 4.29 -10.54
C LYS A 300 27.21 3.26 -11.17
N LYS A 301 27.59 1.98 -11.20
CA LYS A 301 26.75 0.89 -11.76
C LYS A 301 25.38 0.82 -11.08
N LYS A 302 25.32 1.03 -9.76
CA LYS A 302 24.06 1.04 -9.02
C LYS A 302 23.17 2.23 -9.42
N LEU A 303 23.74 3.42 -9.57
CA LEU A 303 23.00 4.57 -10.08
C LEU A 303 22.53 4.32 -11.52
N ASP A 304 23.40 3.82 -12.41
CA ASP A 304 23.05 3.52 -13.81
C ASP A 304 21.88 2.53 -13.90
N LEU A 305 21.88 1.47 -13.09
CA LEU A 305 20.78 0.51 -13.02
C LEU A 305 19.48 1.16 -12.52
N ARG A 306 19.56 2.05 -11.53
CA ARG A 306 18.41 2.80 -11.01
C ARG A 306 17.86 3.75 -12.05
N VAL A 307 18.73 4.53 -12.71
CA VAL A 307 18.40 5.44 -13.80
C VAL A 307 17.74 4.67 -14.93
N TYR A 308 18.29 3.52 -15.34
CA TYR A 308 17.71 2.68 -16.38
C TYR A 308 16.26 2.26 -16.04
N LYS A 309 16.03 1.75 -14.82
CA LYS A 309 14.69 1.36 -14.36
C LYS A 309 13.72 2.55 -14.33
N ASN A 310 14.17 3.69 -13.84
CA ASN A 310 13.34 4.88 -13.70
C ASN A 310 13.04 5.52 -15.06
N VAL A 311 13.99 5.54 -15.98
CA VAL A 311 13.79 6.05 -17.36
C VAL A 311 12.65 5.29 -18.04
N ASP A 312 12.58 3.97 -17.91
CA ASP A 312 11.49 3.19 -18.48
C ASP A 312 10.13 3.53 -17.86
N TYR A 313 10.08 3.73 -16.54
CA TYR A 313 8.89 4.17 -15.84
C TYR A 313 8.43 5.57 -16.31
N PHE A 314 9.35 6.53 -16.37
CA PHE A 314 9.06 7.90 -16.79
C PHE A 314 8.74 8.02 -18.28
N LYS A 315 9.34 7.19 -19.14
CA LYS A 315 8.97 7.11 -20.56
C LYS A 315 7.57 6.55 -20.78
N LYS A 316 7.14 5.61 -19.93
CA LYS A 316 5.78 5.04 -19.99
C LYS A 316 4.73 5.97 -19.38
N THR A 317 5.13 6.85 -18.47
CA THR A 317 4.23 7.79 -17.79
C THR A 317 4.18 9.10 -18.57
N ASN A 318 2.99 9.50 -19.07
CA ASN A 318 2.82 10.77 -19.78
C ASN A 318 2.81 11.97 -18.81
N ILE A 319 3.94 12.25 -18.14
CA ILE A 319 4.05 13.33 -17.14
C ILE A 319 3.60 14.67 -17.71
N SER A 320 4.06 15.02 -18.91
CA SER A 320 3.70 16.29 -19.57
C SER A 320 2.20 16.38 -19.83
N GLY A 321 1.58 15.31 -20.33
CA GLY A 321 0.13 15.27 -20.54
C GLY A 321 -0.67 15.38 -19.24
N ILE A 322 -0.20 14.73 -18.17
CA ILE A 322 -0.82 14.84 -16.84
C ILE A 322 -0.72 16.28 -16.34
N LEU A 323 0.46 16.90 -16.38
CA LEU A 323 0.67 18.28 -15.95
C LEU A 323 -0.11 19.28 -16.80
N GLN A 324 -0.21 19.05 -18.11
CA GLN A 324 -0.96 19.91 -19.03
C GLN A 324 -2.47 19.78 -18.78
N GLY A 325 -3.02 18.56 -18.74
CA GLY A 325 -4.43 18.34 -18.44
C GLY A 325 -4.81 18.89 -17.07
N TYR A 326 -3.90 18.77 -16.11
CA TYR A 326 -4.05 19.37 -14.79
C TYR A 326 -4.09 20.90 -14.84
N LYS A 327 -3.14 21.54 -15.54
CA LYS A 327 -3.14 23.00 -15.77
C LYS A 327 -4.43 23.48 -16.46
N ASP A 328 -4.92 22.73 -17.44
CA ASP A 328 -6.14 23.05 -18.19
C ASP A 328 -7.42 22.86 -17.36
N SER A 329 -7.37 22.05 -16.31
CA SER A 329 -8.49 21.83 -15.37
C SER A 329 -8.65 22.93 -14.31
N ILE A 330 -7.68 23.85 -14.19
CA ILE A 330 -7.71 24.92 -13.18
C ILE A 330 -8.81 25.93 -13.55
N THR A 331 -9.78 26.11 -12.66
CA THR A 331 -10.90 27.04 -12.86
C THR A 331 -10.48 28.50 -12.76
N SER A 332 -11.26 29.40 -13.36
CA SER A 332 -11.03 30.85 -13.30
C SER A 332 -10.93 31.37 -11.87
N ASP A 333 -11.80 30.91 -10.97
CA ASP A 333 -11.78 31.28 -9.55
C ASP A 333 -10.48 30.85 -8.86
N THR A 334 -9.97 29.68 -9.22
CA THR A 334 -8.71 29.18 -8.67
C THR A 334 -7.52 30.00 -9.20
N TRP A 335 -7.54 30.37 -10.47
CA TRP A 335 -6.55 31.29 -11.04
C TRP A 335 -6.54 32.65 -10.36
N GLN A 336 -7.72 33.18 -10.01
CA GLN A 336 -7.83 34.43 -9.27
C GLN A 336 -7.20 34.32 -7.87
N LYS A 337 -7.44 33.23 -7.14
CA LYS A 337 -6.79 32.96 -5.85
C LYS A 337 -5.27 32.86 -5.96
N ILE A 338 -4.75 32.22 -7.02
CA ILE A 338 -3.31 32.16 -7.28
C ILE A 338 -2.77 33.58 -7.57
N GLN A 339 -3.52 34.39 -8.31
CA GLN A 339 -3.14 35.77 -8.64
C GLN A 339 -3.05 36.67 -7.39
N GLU A 340 -3.88 36.44 -6.37
CA GLU A 340 -3.81 37.17 -5.09
C GLU A 340 -2.47 36.93 -4.35
N GLN A 341 -1.80 35.80 -4.61
CA GLN A 341 -0.53 35.44 -3.98
C GLN A 341 0.71 36.00 -4.71
N LYS A 342 0.53 36.68 -5.85
CA LYS A 342 1.61 37.07 -6.77
C LYS A 342 2.74 37.88 -6.13
N GLN A 343 2.43 38.74 -5.16
CA GLN A 343 3.43 39.61 -4.53
C GLN A 343 4.34 38.88 -3.54
N ASN A 344 3.91 37.73 -3.02
CA ASN A 344 4.60 37.02 -1.94
C ASN A 344 5.64 36.01 -2.47
N TRP A 345 5.47 35.60 -3.72
CA TRP A 345 6.21 34.49 -4.33
C TRP A 345 6.63 34.86 -5.75
N VAL A 346 7.86 35.40 -5.85
CA VAL A 346 8.46 35.86 -7.09
C VAL A 346 9.80 35.18 -7.28
N ASP A 347 10.04 34.69 -8.49
CA ASP A 347 11.36 34.19 -8.89
C ASP A 347 12.35 35.36 -8.95
N THR A 348 13.44 35.22 -8.21
CA THR A 348 14.50 36.22 -8.12
C THR A 348 15.13 36.55 -9.48
N TYR A 349 15.22 35.59 -10.39
CA TYR A 349 15.93 35.71 -11.67
C TYR A 349 15.00 36.14 -12.80
N SER A 350 13.95 35.37 -13.05
CA SER A 350 13.01 35.69 -14.14
C SER A 350 12.10 36.88 -13.80
N LYS A 351 12.01 37.25 -12.51
CA LYS A 351 11.07 38.25 -11.98
C LYS A 351 9.60 37.89 -12.19
N GLU A 352 9.33 36.65 -12.61
CA GLU A 352 7.98 36.13 -12.76
C GLU A 352 7.43 35.73 -11.39
N ASP A 353 6.18 36.10 -11.14
CA ASP A 353 5.45 35.67 -9.96
C ASP A 353 4.89 34.25 -10.13
N ILE A 354 4.40 33.67 -9.04
CA ILE A 354 3.82 32.32 -9.04
C ILE A 354 2.68 32.16 -10.07
N TYR A 355 1.88 33.22 -10.30
CA TYR A 355 0.78 33.18 -11.24
C TYR A 355 1.30 33.06 -12.68
N GLU A 356 2.25 33.91 -13.08
CA GLU A 356 2.86 33.85 -14.41
C GLU A 356 3.63 32.54 -14.62
N ILE A 357 4.38 32.07 -13.62
CA ILE A 357 5.11 30.79 -13.68
C ILE A 357 4.14 29.62 -13.93
N MET A 358 3.05 29.55 -13.15
CA MET A 358 2.08 28.47 -13.28
C MET A 358 1.25 28.58 -14.56
N ARG A 359 1.01 29.80 -15.05
CA ARG A 359 0.23 30.05 -16.26
C ARG A 359 1.03 29.80 -17.53
N LYS A 360 2.31 30.15 -17.57
CA LYS A 360 3.16 29.96 -18.77
C LYS A 360 3.59 28.51 -18.95
N SER A 361 3.94 27.83 -17.85
CA SER A 361 4.38 26.44 -17.90
C SER A 361 3.48 25.50 -17.09
N SER A 362 3.33 24.26 -17.54
CA SER A 362 2.63 23.20 -16.78
C SER A 362 3.54 22.48 -15.78
N ASP A 363 4.86 22.53 -15.97
CA ASP A 363 5.85 21.79 -15.18
C ASP A 363 6.79 22.69 -14.35
N ASN A 364 6.71 24.01 -14.49
CA ASN A 364 7.53 24.90 -13.69
C ASN A 364 6.94 25.09 -12.28
N ILE A 365 7.82 25.14 -11.28
CA ILE A 365 7.50 25.24 -9.85
C ILE A 365 8.46 26.21 -9.16
N LEU A 366 7.99 26.98 -8.19
CA LEU A 366 8.83 27.79 -7.33
C LEU A 366 9.50 26.95 -6.23
N CYS A 367 10.79 27.20 -6.03
CA CYS A 367 11.63 26.48 -5.11
C CYS A 367 12.48 27.44 -4.27
N LEU A 368 12.94 26.93 -3.13
CA LEU A 368 13.99 27.51 -2.33
C LEU A 368 15.37 27.06 -2.85
N GLY A 369 16.29 28.00 -3.05
CA GLY A 369 17.69 27.69 -3.31
C GLY A 369 18.42 27.18 -2.06
N ILE A 370 19.26 26.16 -2.24
CA ILE A 370 20.14 25.65 -1.19
C ILE A 370 21.52 25.34 -1.76
N PHE A 371 22.51 25.33 -0.85
CA PHE A 371 23.86 24.89 -1.15
C PHE A 371 24.16 23.61 -0.38
N VAL A 372 24.43 22.54 -1.13
CA VAL A 372 24.67 21.20 -0.59
C VAL A 372 25.95 20.60 -1.13
N GLN A 373 26.60 19.81 -0.29
CA GLN A 373 27.65 18.88 -0.70
C GLN A 373 27.05 17.48 -0.84
N ARG A 374 27.43 16.78 -1.91
CA ARG A 374 26.99 15.42 -2.20
C ARG A 374 28.21 14.49 -2.18
N ASP A 375 28.19 13.48 -1.32
CA ASP A 375 29.11 12.33 -1.36
C ASP A 375 28.48 11.21 -2.20
N GLU A 376 29.29 10.39 -2.85
CA GLU A 376 28.81 9.19 -3.54
C GLU A 376 28.03 8.22 -2.63
N GLU A 377 28.24 8.25 -1.30
CA GLU A 377 27.47 7.47 -0.33
C GLU A 377 25.97 7.76 -0.46
N VAL A 378 25.59 8.92 -1.01
CA VAL A 378 24.19 9.31 -1.26
C VAL A 378 23.43 8.28 -2.13
N ILE A 379 24.12 7.55 -3.00
CA ILE A 379 23.51 6.49 -3.81
C ILE A 379 23.02 5.32 -2.96
N ASN A 380 23.74 5.03 -1.86
CA ASN A 380 23.43 3.94 -0.94
C ASN A 380 22.65 4.39 0.29
N ASN A 381 22.91 5.61 0.77
CA ASN A 381 22.31 6.19 1.95
C ASN A 381 22.14 7.70 1.73
N PRO A 382 21.00 8.12 1.13
CA PRO A 382 20.76 9.53 0.80
C PRO A 382 20.89 10.47 2.01
N ALA A 383 20.45 10.01 3.18
CA ALA A 383 20.50 10.81 4.41
C ALA A 383 21.94 11.09 4.88
N LYS A 384 22.90 10.18 4.65
CA LYS A 384 24.29 10.43 5.01
C LYS A 384 25.06 11.19 3.94
N GLY A 385 24.82 10.87 2.68
CA GLY A 385 25.61 11.39 1.57
C GLY A 385 25.28 12.82 1.17
N LEU A 386 24.14 13.38 1.59
CA LEU A 386 23.81 14.78 1.39
C LEU A 386 24.11 15.58 2.67
N LYS A 387 24.88 16.67 2.53
CA LYS A 387 25.21 17.61 3.60
C LYS A 387 24.78 19.01 3.21
N LEU A 388 23.93 19.64 4.02
CA LEU A 388 23.58 21.04 3.86
C LEU A 388 24.73 21.95 4.32
N LEU A 389 25.15 22.86 3.45
CA LEU A 389 26.22 23.82 3.73
C LEU A 389 25.69 25.21 4.03
N LYS A 390 24.74 25.68 3.20
CA LYS A 390 24.13 26.99 3.36
C LYS A 390 22.69 26.94 2.88
N VAL A 391 21.83 27.63 3.61
CA VAL A 391 20.47 27.88 3.20
C VAL A 391 20.36 29.31 2.70
N THR A 392 19.78 29.51 1.52
CA THR A 392 19.62 30.85 0.93
C THR A 392 18.24 31.43 1.24
N ASN A 393 18.05 32.72 0.98
CA ASN A 393 16.73 33.33 0.96
C ASN A 393 16.18 33.49 -0.47
N THR A 394 16.96 33.08 -1.47
CA THR A 394 16.57 33.13 -2.88
C THR A 394 15.46 32.14 -3.17
N ILE A 395 14.34 32.68 -3.65
CA ILE A 395 13.27 31.94 -4.31
C ILE A 395 13.57 31.94 -5.80
N ILE A 396 13.55 30.77 -6.41
CA ILE A 396 13.90 30.56 -7.83
C ILE A 396 12.93 29.56 -8.43
N SER A 397 12.48 29.79 -9.66
CA SER A 397 11.70 28.77 -10.38
C SER A 397 12.62 27.64 -10.84
N TYR A 398 12.06 26.45 -10.99
CA TYR A 398 12.81 25.30 -11.45
C TYR A 398 13.44 25.56 -12.83
N ASP A 399 12.73 26.21 -13.75
CA ASP A 399 13.28 26.60 -15.06
C ASP A 399 14.44 27.58 -14.95
N SER A 400 14.32 28.64 -14.14
CA SER A 400 15.42 29.58 -13.89
C SER A 400 16.63 28.88 -13.29
N PHE A 401 16.41 27.96 -12.35
CA PHE A 401 17.47 27.13 -11.78
C PHE A 401 18.16 26.29 -12.87
N ILE A 402 17.40 25.56 -13.69
CA ILE A 402 17.95 24.75 -14.79
C ILE A 402 18.75 25.60 -15.77
N ASN A 403 18.22 26.75 -16.16
CA ASN A 403 18.89 27.66 -17.08
C ASN A 403 20.22 28.16 -16.49
N GLY A 404 20.23 28.56 -15.22
CA GLY A 404 21.46 28.96 -14.53
C GLY A 404 22.48 27.82 -14.43
N MET A 405 22.04 26.60 -14.13
CA MET A 405 22.92 25.42 -14.10
C MET A 405 23.50 25.10 -15.48
N ASN A 406 22.73 25.25 -16.56
CA ASN A 406 23.20 25.02 -17.93
C ASN A 406 24.21 26.08 -18.38
N LEU A 407 24.00 27.34 -18.01
CA LEU A 407 24.97 28.41 -18.26
C LEU A 407 26.28 28.17 -17.52
N ALA A 408 26.20 27.72 -16.25
CA ALA A 408 27.37 27.33 -15.47
C ALA A 408 28.15 26.17 -16.12
N LYS A 409 27.45 25.17 -16.68
CA LYS A 409 28.07 24.04 -17.42
C LYS A 409 28.85 24.48 -18.67
N ASN A 410 28.32 25.42 -19.44
CA ASN A 410 28.87 25.78 -20.76
C ASN A 410 30.16 26.60 -20.67
N ASN A 411 30.49 27.20 -19.53
CA ASN A 411 31.66 28.06 -19.34
C ASN A 411 32.99 27.32 -19.04
N GLN A 412 33.14 26.07 -19.51
CA GLN A 412 34.34 25.18 -19.53
C GLN A 412 34.58 24.20 -18.35
N GLN A 413 34.94 22.95 -18.72
CA GLN A 413 35.65 21.87 -18.00
C GLN A 413 35.24 21.45 -16.58
N VAL A 414 34.07 21.85 -16.10
CA VAL A 414 33.63 21.53 -14.73
C VAL A 414 32.44 20.58 -14.75
N GLN A 415 32.73 19.29 -14.60
CA GLN A 415 31.74 18.29 -14.24
C GLN A 415 31.40 18.46 -12.75
N GLY A 416 30.12 18.54 -12.38
CA GLY A 416 29.64 18.38 -11.02
C GLY A 416 30.15 17.05 -10.45
N GLN A 417 31.13 17.12 -9.56
CA GLN A 417 31.73 15.96 -8.94
C GLN A 417 31.08 15.71 -7.58
N PHE A 418 30.98 14.44 -7.20
CA PHE A 418 30.79 14.13 -5.80
C PHE A 418 32.00 14.63 -5.00
N THR A 419 31.79 15.03 -3.76
CA THR A 419 32.77 15.50 -2.76
C THR A 419 33.48 16.84 -3.03
N THR A 420 33.70 17.25 -4.28
CA THR A 420 34.35 18.53 -4.60
C THR A 420 33.34 19.67 -4.61
N LEU A 421 33.45 20.62 -3.66
CA LEU A 421 32.72 21.87 -3.73
C LEU A 421 33.32 22.72 -4.83
N ASN A 422 32.53 23.00 -5.86
CA ASN A 422 32.96 23.84 -6.95
C ASN A 422 32.05 25.07 -7.00
N ASP A 423 32.61 26.23 -6.62
CA ASP A 423 31.92 27.52 -6.66
C ASP A 423 31.40 27.84 -8.06
N LEU A 424 32.04 27.30 -9.11
CA LEU A 424 31.65 27.44 -10.51
C LEU A 424 30.35 26.70 -10.87
N TYR A 425 29.89 25.76 -10.03
CA TYR A 425 28.65 25.01 -10.22
C TYR A 425 27.54 25.48 -9.26
N SER A 426 27.59 26.77 -8.94
CA SER A 426 26.58 27.46 -8.13
C SER A 426 26.06 28.68 -8.87
N ILE A 427 24.77 28.95 -8.74
CA ILE A 427 24.15 30.17 -9.24
C ILE A 427 24.21 31.20 -8.11
N ALA A 428 24.63 32.44 -8.42
CA ALA A 428 24.66 33.55 -7.48
C ALA A 428 23.24 34.11 -7.27
N GLY A 429 22.67 33.86 -6.09
CA GLY A 429 21.33 34.24 -5.68
C GLY A 429 21.05 35.74 -5.65
N ALA A 430 19.89 36.11 -5.08
CA ALA A 430 19.42 37.49 -4.96
C ALA A 430 20.47 38.41 -4.33
N LEU A 431 21.20 37.87 -3.36
CA LEU A 431 22.37 38.47 -2.76
C LEU A 431 23.59 37.85 -3.44
N ALA A 432 24.55 38.66 -3.88
CA ALA A 432 25.71 38.23 -4.65
C ALA A 432 26.54 37.10 -3.99
N ASP A 433 26.38 36.89 -2.67
CA ASP A 433 27.07 35.88 -1.88
C ASP A 433 26.26 34.59 -1.63
N GLU A 434 25.06 34.45 -2.23
CA GLU A 434 24.25 33.24 -2.11
C GLU A 434 24.61 32.24 -3.20
N GLN A 435 25.37 31.20 -2.84
CA GLN A 435 25.64 30.07 -3.72
C GLN A 435 24.46 29.10 -3.72
N ILE A 436 23.97 28.71 -4.89
CA ILE A 436 22.85 27.76 -5.04
C ILE A 436 23.25 26.67 -6.02
N ASN A 437 23.23 25.40 -5.58
CA ASN A 437 23.51 24.24 -6.43
C ASN A 437 22.47 23.12 -6.31
N ALA A 438 21.39 23.38 -5.57
CA ALA A 438 20.20 22.55 -5.53
C ALA A 438 18.99 23.41 -5.13
N VAL A 439 17.81 22.85 -5.34
CA VAL A 439 16.55 23.51 -5.01
C VAL A 439 15.60 22.55 -4.30
N ILE A 440 14.76 23.08 -3.42
CA ILE A 440 13.68 22.35 -2.76
C ILE A 440 12.35 23.07 -3.05
N PRO A 441 11.33 22.38 -3.58
CA PRO A 441 10.04 23.01 -3.81
C PRO A 441 9.39 23.54 -2.54
N LEU A 442 8.58 24.59 -2.67
CA LEU A 442 7.80 25.17 -1.57
C LEU A 442 6.30 24.89 -1.78
N TYR A 443 5.56 24.63 -0.72
CA TYR A 443 4.10 24.63 -0.79
C TYR A 443 3.63 26.07 -0.90
N ILE A 444 2.98 26.47 -1.99
CA ILE A 444 2.44 27.84 -2.11
C ILE A 444 0.91 27.81 -2.07
N ASN A 445 0.33 26.88 -2.81
CA ASN A 445 -1.09 26.57 -2.83
C ASN A 445 -1.26 25.11 -3.29
N ASP A 446 -2.47 24.60 -3.15
CA ASP A 446 -2.83 23.22 -3.49
C ASP A 446 -2.50 22.91 -4.95
N GLU A 447 -2.68 23.89 -5.83
CA GLU A 447 -2.48 23.68 -7.26
C GLU A 447 -0.99 23.56 -7.62
N HIS A 448 -0.16 24.38 -6.97
CA HIS A 448 1.29 24.30 -7.07
C HIS A 448 1.81 22.97 -6.48
N MET A 449 1.25 22.53 -5.35
CA MET A 449 1.64 21.28 -4.71
C MET A 449 1.35 20.04 -5.56
N LYS A 450 0.22 20.00 -6.27
CA LYS A 450 -0.10 18.90 -7.20
C LYS A 450 0.98 18.73 -8.26
N ARG A 451 1.56 19.83 -8.77
CA ARG A 451 2.70 19.78 -9.71
C ARG A 451 3.96 19.25 -9.05
N ILE A 452 4.28 19.74 -7.84
CA ILE A 452 5.43 19.26 -7.06
C ILE A 452 5.37 17.75 -6.87
N ARG A 453 4.18 17.21 -6.58
CA ARG A 453 3.96 15.77 -6.40
C ARG A 453 4.22 14.98 -7.69
N ILE A 454 3.70 15.44 -8.82
CA ILE A 454 3.93 14.76 -10.10
C ILE A 454 5.44 14.75 -10.46
N LEU A 455 6.16 15.82 -10.09
CA LEU A 455 7.58 16.00 -10.36
C LEU A 455 8.49 15.44 -9.27
N GLU A 456 7.95 14.79 -8.24
CA GLU A 456 8.67 14.40 -7.03
C GLU A 456 9.94 13.59 -7.30
N GLY A 457 9.80 12.54 -8.11
CA GLY A 457 10.94 11.70 -8.45
C GLY A 457 12.04 12.50 -9.20
N ILE A 458 11.65 13.44 -10.05
CA ILE A 458 12.58 14.22 -10.87
C ILE A 458 13.45 15.13 -9.99
N TRP A 459 12.82 15.95 -9.14
CA TRP A 459 13.57 16.92 -8.34
C TRP A 459 14.32 16.25 -7.19
N LEU A 460 13.78 15.19 -6.57
CA LEU A 460 14.51 14.42 -5.54
C LEU A 460 15.71 13.69 -6.15
N GLY A 461 15.53 13.05 -7.31
CA GLY A 461 16.63 12.41 -8.03
C GLY A 461 17.78 13.38 -8.26
N TYR A 462 17.47 14.55 -8.83
CA TYR A 462 18.48 15.57 -9.09
C TYR A 462 19.11 16.12 -7.80
N LEU A 463 18.31 16.43 -6.78
CA LEU A 463 18.78 16.94 -5.49
C LEU A 463 19.85 16.03 -4.88
N TYR A 464 19.66 14.72 -4.91
CA TYR A 464 20.57 13.78 -4.27
C TYR A 464 21.68 13.25 -5.20
N THR A 465 21.38 12.96 -6.46
CA THR A 465 22.32 12.21 -7.34
C THR A 465 22.82 13.00 -8.54
N LEU A 466 22.41 14.26 -8.71
CA LEU A 466 22.67 15.08 -9.90
C LEU A 466 22.08 14.49 -11.20
N ASP A 467 21.18 13.50 -11.08
CA ASP A 467 20.47 12.87 -12.19
C ASP A 467 18.98 12.84 -11.85
N SER A 468 18.14 13.49 -12.65
CA SER A 468 16.69 13.52 -12.45
C SER A 468 16.05 12.14 -12.42
N TYR A 469 16.69 11.13 -13.01
CA TYR A 469 16.22 9.74 -13.01
C TYR A 469 16.88 8.91 -11.89
N GLY A 470 17.75 9.49 -11.09
CA GLY A 470 18.42 8.81 -9.97
C GLY A 470 17.57 8.64 -8.71
N TYR A 471 16.26 8.84 -8.81
CA TYR A 471 15.31 8.77 -7.72
C TYR A 471 15.30 7.41 -7.00
N ASP A 472 15.29 7.47 -5.68
CA ASP A 472 15.14 6.32 -4.78
C ASP A 472 14.22 6.69 -3.63
N LYS A 473 13.41 5.74 -3.18
CA LYS A 473 12.43 5.97 -2.12
C LYS A 473 13.05 6.48 -0.83
N GLN A 474 14.28 6.06 -0.51
CA GLN A 474 14.99 6.51 0.70
C GLN A 474 15.31 8.02 0.69
N GLN A 475 15.26 8.67 -0.48
CA GLN A 475 15.48 10.12 -0.58
C GLN A 475 14.36 10.93 0.06
N GLU A 476 13.13 10.39 0.12
CA GLU A 476 12.01 11.04 0.83
C GLU A 476 12.29 11.11 2.34
N VAL A 477 12.85 10.05 2.92
CA VAL A 477 13.24 10.03 4.33
C VAL A 477 14.41 10.98 4.58
N ALA A 478 15.36 11.02 3.65
CA ALA A 478 16.49 11.94 3.74
C ALA A 478 16.07 13.41 3.65
N LEU A 479 14.96 13.72 2.97
CA LEU A 479 14.40 15.07 2.94
C LEU A 479 14.04 15.58 4.33
N LEU A 480 13.58 14.70 5.23
CA LEU A 480 13.28 15.06 6.62
C LEU A 480 14.53 15.45 7.41
N LYS A 481 15.64 14.73 7.18
CA LYS A 481 16.95 15.12 7.74
C LYS A 481 17.37 16.49 7.18
N LEU A 482 17.20 16.71 5.89
CA LEU A 482 17.54 17.99 5.25
C LEU A 482 16.70 19.13 5.82
N LEU A 483 15.39 18.93 6.04
CA LEU A 483 14.52 19.90 6.70
C LEU A 483 15.03 20.24 8.10
N TYR A 484 15.41 19.22 8.89
CA TYR A 484 16.01 19.43 10.20
C TYR A 484 17.30 20.28 10.12
N GLU A 485 18.20 19.97 9.19
CA GLU A 485 19.42 20.77 8.97
C GLU A 485 19.10 22.22 8.57
N ILE A 486 18.06 22.43 7.75
CA ILE A 486 17.59 23.76 7.36
C ILE A 486 17.10 24.55 8.58
N ILE A 487 16.37 23.90 9.48
CA ILE A 487 15.84 24.54 10.69
C ILE A 487 16.98 24.94 11.63
N GLN A 488 18.01 24.11 11.76
CA GLN A 488 19.20 24.39 12.58
C GLN A 488 20.04 25.57 12.06
N GLN A 489 20.07 25.82 10.75
CA GLN A 489 20.91 26.86 10.15
C GLN A 489 20.21 28.22 9.96
N ARG A 490 18.90 28.34 10.20
CA ARG A 490 18.14 29.56 9.89
C ARG A 490 18.02 30.52 11.08
N THR A 491 17.93 31.81 10.74
CA THR A 491 17.72 32.92 11.67
C THR A 491 16.22 33.16 11.93
N ASN A 492 15.87 33.85 13.01
CA ASN A 492 14.47 33.99 13.47
C ASN A 492 13.65 35.06 12.70
N THR A 493 13.91 35.27 11.41
CA THR A 493 13.21 36.29 10.61
C THR A 493 11.85 35.81 10.11
N GLN A 494 10.89 36.73 9.91
CA GLN A 494 9.54 36.38 9.43
C GLN A 494 9.55 35.65 8.08
N ARG A 495 10.37 36.09 7.12
CA ARG A 495 10.47 35.44 5.81
C ARG A 495 10.99 34.00 5.93
N GLN A 496 11.94 33.77 6.82
CA GLN A 496 12.48 32.43 7.03
C GLN A 496 11.48 31.50 7.72
N LYS A 497 10.70 32.01 8.68
CA LYS A 497 9.57 31.27 9.26
C LYS A 497 8.55 30.86 8.20
N GLN A 498 8.18 31.79 7.31
CA GLN A 498 7.24 31.50 6.22
C GLN A 498 7.77 30.38 5.32
N VAL A 499 9.03 30.46 4.88
CA VAL A 499 9.65 29.41 4.05
C VAL A 499 9.69 28.06 4.77
N LEU A 500 9.97 28.04 6.06
CA LEU A 500 9.97 26.81 6.85
C LEU A 500 8.58 26.17 6.93
N ILE A 501 7.53 26.97 7.18
CA ILE A 501 6.14 26.51 7.18
C ILE A 501 5.79 25.88 5.82
N GLU A 502 6.18 26.52 4.71
CA GLU A 502 5.89 25.98 3.39
C GLU A 502 6.71 24.72 3.05
N LEU A 503 7.95 24.60 3.53
CA LEU A 503 8.74 23.37 3.41
C LEU A 503 8.17 22.23 4.26
N GLU A 504 7.70 22.54 5.47
CA GLU A 504 7.06 21.58 6.37
C GLU A 504 5.81 20.99 5.69
N LYS A 505 4.99 21.82 5.06
CA LYS A 505 3.82 21.36 4.30
C LYS A 505 4.19 20.41 3.16
N VAL A 506 5.28 20.69 2.42
CA VAL A 506 5.78 19.76 1.39
C VAL A 506 6.18 18.43 2.00
N CYS A 507 6.92 18.45 3.11
CA CYS A 507 7.36 17.22 3.79
C CYS A 507 6.18 16.43 4.36
N ARG A 508 5.21 17.10 4.99
CA ARG A 508 3.98 16.48 5.49
C ARG A 508 3.20 15.83 4.36
N PHE A 509 2.99 16.54 3.25
CA PHE A 509 2.31 15.99 2.08
C PHE A 509 3.03 14.74 1.54
N ILE A 510 4.36 14.79 1.41
CA ILE A 510 5.16 13.63 0.97
C ILE A 510 4.97 12.46 1.94
N ILE A 511 5.01 12.70 3.26
CA ILE A 511 4.79 11.65 4.27
C ILE A 511 3.39 11.03 4.14
N ASP A 512 2.35 11.86 4.06
CA ASP A 512 0.95 11.43 4.09
C ASP A 512 0.55 10.67 2.79
N GLU A 513 1.07 11.11 1.65
CA GLU A 513 0.72 10.57 0.33
C GLU A 513 1.69 9.49 -0.18
N SER A 514 2.90 9.38 0.39
CA SER A 514 3.87 8.39 -0.05
C SER A 514 3.58 6.99 0.47
N GLN A 515 3.43 6.03 -0.45
CA GLN A 515 3.37 4.61 -0.11
C GLN A 515 4.62 4.07 0.59
N GLY A 516 5.77 4.77 0.49
CA GLY A 516 7.03 4.34 1.11
C GLY A 516 7.03 4.48 2.62
N PHE A 517 6.23 5.39 3.18
CA PHE A 517 5.98 5.48 4.62
C PHE A 517 4.85 4.53 5.06
N LYS A 518 3.91 4.21 4.16
CA LYS A 518 2.80 3.27 4.43
C LYS A 518 3.23 1.79 4.48
N THR A 519 4.35 1.44 3.85
CA THR A 519 4.94 0.08 3.86
C THR A 519 6.10 -0.07 4.88
N ALA A 520 6.36 0.95 5.70
CA ALA A 520 7.59 1.09 6.49
C ALA A 520 7.60 0.38 7.85
N GLU A 521 7.13 -0.87 7.93
CA GLU A 521 7.28 -1.68 9.15
C GLU A 521 8.75 -2.00 9.49
N GLN A 522 9.68 -1.82 8.54
CA GLN A 522 11.12 -2.09 8.73
C GLN A 522 12.04 -0.86 8.63
N PHE A 523 11.63 0.21 7.92
CA PHE A 523 12.50 1.35 7.63
C PHE A 523 12.21 2.60 8.47
N GLY A 524 10.97 2.82 8.90
CA GLY A 524 10.59 4.00 9.69
C GLY A 524 11.21 4.01 11.09
N GLU A 525 10.86 3.02 11.92
CA GLU A 525 11.30 2.94 13.33
C GLU A 525 12.82 2.82 13.50
N LYS A 526 13.52 2.03 12.67
CA LYS A 526 14.98 1.86 12.77
C LYS A 526 15.77 3.06 12.24
N THR A 527 15.25 3.77 11.23
CA THR A 527 15.87 5.00 10.72
C THR A 527 15.62 6.15 11.69
N TYR A 528 14.45 6.16 12.32
CA TYR A 528 14.04 7.06 13.40
C TYR A 528 14.91 6.92 14.67
N GLU A 529 15.08 5.71 15.21
CA GLU A 529 15.96 5.44 16.37
C GLU A 529 17.41 5.87 16.10
N LYS A 530 17.90 5.67 14.86
CA LYS A 530 19.24 6.09 14.44
C LYS A 530 19.34 7.61 14.22
N LEU A 531 18.26 8.27 13.81
CA LEU A 531 18.19 9.73 13.68
C LEU A 531 18.24 10.35 15.07
N LEU A 532 17.37 9.92 16.00
CA LEU A 532 17.34 10.40 17.39
C LEU A 532 18.68 10.22 18.12
N LYS A 533 19.34 9.06 17.98
CA LYS A 533 20.67 8.82 18.58
C LYS A 533 21.79 9.70 18.03
N ARG A 534 21.56 10.39 16.90
CA ARG A 534 22.54 11.25 16.22
C ARG A 534 22.23 12.73 16.34
N LEU A 535 21.06 13.09 16.83
CA LEU A 535 20.70 14.47 17.12
C LEU A 535 21.38 14.87 18.44
N PRO A 536 22.32 15.83 18.44
CA PRO A 536 22.89 16.32 19.69
C PRO A 536 21.77 16.99 20.49
N ILE A 537 21.40 16.40 21.62
CA ILE A 537 20.47 17.00 22.60
C ILE A 537 21.26 18.12 23.31
N ALA A 538 21.50 19.21 22.61
CA ALA A 538 22.20 20.38 23.15
C ALA A 538 21.89 21.63 22.31
N SER A 539 20.64 22.11 22.37
CA SER A 539 20.41 23.56 22.40
C SER A 539 19.02 23.86 22.98
N THR A 540 19.03 24.55 24.11
CA THR A 540 17.90 25.16 24.81
C THR A 540 17.52 26.49 24.15
N GLN A 541 17.20 26.46 22.87
CA GLN A 541 16.47 27.57 22.24
C GLN A 541 15.06 27.08 21.95
N GLU A 542 14.06 27.93 22.24
CA GLU A 542 12.66 27.72 21.90
C GLU A 542 12.51 27.47 20.39
N TYR A 543 12.70 26.22 19.98
CA TYR A 543 12.38 25.77 18.66
C TYR A 543 11.07 25.00 18.73
N ASP A 544 10.14 25.57 17.99
CA ASP A 544 8.89 25.04 17.48
C ASP A 544 8.69 23.53 17.69
N LEU A 545 7.66 23.22 18.48
CA LEU A 545 7.22 21.87 18.80
C LEU A 545 6.80 21.07 17.56
N SER A 546 6.71 21.68 16.38
CA SER A 546 6.31 21.06 15.11
C SER A 546 7.18 19.87 14.69
N ILE A 547 8.50 19.87 14.89
CA ILE A 547 9.35 18.72 14.54
C ILE A 547 9.19 17.57 15.56
N PRO A 548 9.27 17.80 16.89
CA PRO A 548 8.89 16.79 17.89
C PRO A 548 7.45 16.27 17.72
N LEU A 549 6.51 17.12 17.30
CA LEU A 549 5.12 16.74 16.98
C LEU A 549 5.01 15.94 15.69
N MET A 550 5.75 16.28 14.62
CA MET A 550 5.88 15.45 13.41
C MET A 550 6.50 14.09 13.75
N ILE A 551 7.45 14.08 14.68
CA ILE A 551 8.09 12.89 15.24
C ILE A 551 7.09 12.08 16.10
N GLY A 552 6.24 12.73 16.90
CA GLY A 552 5.17 12.11 17.67
C GLY A 552 4.04 11.56 16.79
N TYR A 553 3.74 12.25 15.69
CA TYR A 553 2.77 11.84 14.67
C TYR A 553 3.25 10.60 13.90
N LEU A 554 4.55 10.51 13.59
CA LEU A 554 5.18 9.29 13.04
C LEU A 554 5.26 8.14 14.06
N ARG A 555 5.07 8.42 15.36
CA ARG A 555 5.14 7.44 16.46
C ARG A 555 3.79 6.82 16.84
N ASN A 556 2.65 7.35 16.39
CA ASN A 556 1.31 7.05 16.94
C ASN A 556 1.28 7.08 18.49
N ASP A 557 2.12 7.90 19.11
CA ASP A 557 2.14 8.10 20.56
C ASP A 557 2.46 9.56 20.86
N LEU A 558 1.39 10.33 21.12
CA LEU A 558 1.45 11.74 21.55
C LEU A 558 1.55 11.87 23.08
N THR A 559 1.48 10.77 23.85
CA THR A 559 1.37 10.84 25.32
C THR A 559 2.70 10.98 26.05
N SER A 560 3.82 10.82 25.36
CA SER A 560 5.16 10.71 25.97
C SER A 560 6.10 11.90 25.71
N ILE A 561 5.60 13.04 25.21
CA ILE A 561 6.40 14.27 25.04
C ILE A 561 6.12 15.25 26.19
N TYR A 562 6.97 15.25 27.22
CA TYR A 562 6.97 16.29 28.25
C TYR A 562 7.84 17.46 27.82
N VAL A 563 7.22 18.62 27.60
CA VAL A 563 7.90 19.91 27.39
C VAL A 563 8.12 20.52 28.76
N LYS A 564 9.36 20.57 29.22
CA LYS A 564 9.71 21.32 30.42
C LYS A 564 9.88 22.79 30.01
N LEU A 565 8.87 23.60 30.27
CA LEU A 565 8.98 25.05 30.18
C LEU A 565 9.76 25.52 31.41
N GLU A 566 11.00 25.98 31.21
CA GLU A 566 11.70 26.75 32.24
C GLU A 566 11.18 28.19 32.16
N THR A 567 10.50 28.62 33.22
CA THR A 567 10.10 30.02 33.48
C THR A 567 11.28 30.88 33.85
#